data_AF-A0AAV0ME62-F1
#
_entry.id   AF-A0AAV0ME62-F1
#
_cell.length_a   1.000
_cell.length_b   1.000
_cell.length_c   1.000
_cell.angle_alpha   90.00
_cell.angle_beta   90.00
_cell.angle_gamma   90.00
#
_symmetry.space_group_name_H-M   'P 1'
#
loop_
_entity.id
_entity.type
_entity.pdbx_description
1 polymer ?
#
loop_
_entity_poly.entity_id
_entity_poly.type
_entity_poly.pdbx_seq_one_letter_code
_entity_poly.pdbx_strand_id
1 'polypeptide(L)'
;MASSYNTKTYCRQSLVGGNYGLLNPTTFVPNPDYYSALLWHRLMGTKVLSTSFSGTKKIRAYAHCSKKSQGITILLINLDGNTIANVHVSTENAITIQTAQQHHQNRRSEFARMAKGSKVNAHVREEYHLTAGGDDLHSQTVLLNGKVLAVNNTSGSIPSMEPVEARLSDPITIAPFSIVFAHIANVTVPACMSNS
;
A
#
# COMPACT_ATOMS: atom_id res chain seq x y z
N MET A 1 5.17 8.30 -11.98
CA MET A 1 6.25 7.36 -11.65
C MET A 1 6.73 6.68 -12.92
N ALA A 2 7.98 6.23 -13.02
CA ALA A 2 8.53 5.66 -14.26
C ALA A 2 7.74 4.43 -14.77
N SER A 3 7.19 3.62 -13.86
CA SER A 3 6.34 2.46 -14.19
C SER A 3 5.11 2.84 -15.02
N SER A 4 4.52 4.02 -14.78
CA SER A 4 3.39 4.56 -15.55
C SER A 4 3.74 4.86 -17.02
N TYR A 5 5.02 4.97 -17.35
CA TYR A 5 5.53 5.22 -18.70
C TYR A 5 6.22 3.99 -19.30
N ASN A 6 5.82 2.79 -18.85
CA ASN A 6 6.31 1.51 -19.36
C ASN A 6 7.83 1.27 -19.16
N THR A 7 8.47 2.00 -18.24
CA THR A 7 9.84 1.69 -17.81
C THR A 7 9.85 0.34 -17.09
N LYS A 8 10.66 -0.61 -17.60
CA LYS A 8 10.70 -1.99 -17.10
C LYS A 8 11.57 -2.17 -15.86
N THR A 9 12.65 -1.38 -15.76
CA THR A 9 13.65 -1.50 -14.71
C THR A 9 14.06 -0.11 -14.23
N TYR A 10 14.23 0.04 -12.93
CA TYR A 10 14.81 1.22 -12.30
C TYR A 10 15.99 0.79 -11.42
N CYS A 11 17.17 1.32 -11.69
CA CYS A 11 18.37 1.06 -10.89
C CYS A 11 18.63 2.24 -9.98
N ARG A 12 18.51 2.04 -8.66
CA ARG A 12 18.79 3.06 -7.65
C ARG A 12 20.30 3.20 -7.46
N GLN A 13 20.87 4.32 -7.88
CA GLN A 13 22.20 4.74 -7.47
C GLN A 13 22.08 5.41 -6.08
N SER A 14 22.74 4.96 -5.01
CA SER A 14 23.50 3.72 -4.82
C SER A 14 22.87 2.89 -3.70
N LEU A 15 23.25 1.61 -3.59
CA LEU A 15 22.97 0.85 -2.37
C LEU A 15 23.76 1.40 -1.18
N VAL A 16 25.07 1.63 -1.37
CA VAL A 16 26.00 2.20 -0.39
C VAL A 16 26.91 3.20 -1.09
N GLY A 17 27.22 4.31 -0.41
CA GLY A 17 28.17 5.32 -0.88
C GLY A 17 27.51 6.58 -1.43
N GLY A 18 28.14 7.73 -1.23
CA GLY A 18 27.55 9.04 -1.50
C GLY A 18 26.44 9.40 -0.50
N ASN A 19 25.98 10.67 -0.53
CA ASN A 19 24.97 11.18 0.40
C ASN A 19 23.52 10.74 0.08
N TYR A 20 23.35 9.96 -0.99
CA TYR A 20 22.05 9.49 -1.50
C TYR A 20 21.91 7.96 -1.49
N GLY A 21 22.88 7.26 -0.89
CA GLY A 21 22.87 5.81 -0.74
C GLY A 21 21.70 5.34 0.14
N LEU A 22 21.19 4.14 -0.13
CA LEU A 22 20.13 3.55 0.70
C LEU A 22 20.62 3.17 2.10
N LEU A 23 21.90 2.88 2.25
CA LEU A 23 22.54 2.59 3.54
C LEU A 23 23.59 3.65 3.85
N ASN A 24 23.75 3.98 5.13
CA ASN A 24 24.85 4.78 5.61
C ASN A 24 26.19 4.07 5.30
N PRO A 25 27.19 4.76 4.72
CA PRO A 25 28.44 4.11 4.27
C PRO A 25 29.35 3.64 5.41
N THR A 26 29.15 4.15 6.63
CA THR A 26 29.98 3.81 7.79
C THR A 26 29.27 2.82 8.71
N THR A 27 27.99 3.05 8.99
CA THR A 27 27.23 2.25 9.96
C THR A 27 26.40 1.15 9.31
N PHE A 28 26.21 1.19 7.98
CA PHE A 28 25.28 0.34 7.22
C PHE A 28 23.82 0.38 7.69
N VAL A 29 23.47 1.32 8.57
CA VAL A 29 22.09 1.56 8.98
C VAL A 29 21.31 2.10 7.78
N PRO A 30 20.09 1.61 7.52
CA PRO A 30 19.29 2.09 6.41
C PRO A 30 18.86 3.55 6.56
N ASN A 31 19.01 4.33 5.49
CA ASN A 31 18.46 5.67 5.35
C ASN A 31 16.94 5.60 5.04
N PRO A 32 16.19 6.71 5.20
CA PRO A 32 14.74 6.73 4.99
C PRO A 32 14.24 6.09 3.68
N ASP A 33 14.95 6.34 2.58
CA ASP A 33 14.61 5.80 1.25
C ASP A 33 14.63 4.27 1.16
N TYR A 34 15.40 3.60 2.03
CA TYR A 34 15.42 2.14 2.08
C TYR A 34 14.05 1.58 2.47
N TYR A 35 13.37 2.19 3.45
CA TYR A 35 12.11 1.67 3.97
C TYR A 35 10.96 1.84 2.97
N SER A 36 10.93 2.95 2.23
CA SER A 36 9.97 3.15 1.14
C SER A 36 10.23 2.18 -0.02
N ALA A 37 11.51 1.96 -0.39
CA ALA A 37 11.90 0.95 -1.38
C ALA A 37 11.55 -0.48 -0.93
N LEU A 38 11.69 -0.78 0.36
CA LEU A 38 11.35 -2.08 0.94
C LEU A 38 9.83 -2.34 0.87
N LEU A 39 8.99 -1.37 1.26
CA LEU A 39 7.53 -1.48 1.11
C LEU A 39 7.14 -1.63 -0.36
N TRP A 40 7.73 -0.81 -1.24
CA TRP A 40 7.52 -0.93 -2.67
C TRP A 40 7.81 -2.36 -3.16
N HIS A 41 8.99 -2.89 -2.81
CA HIS A 41 9.39 -4.24 -3.19
C HIS A 41 8.46 -5.33 -2.64
N ARG A 42 7.95 -5.16 -1.42
CA ARG A 42 7.08 -6.15 -0.76
C ARG A 42 5.63 -6.10 -1.25
N LEU A 43 5.12 -4.92 -1.60
CA LEU A 43 3.69 -4.70 -1.86
C LEU A 43 3.34 -4.51 -3.34
N MET A 44 4.12 -3.74 -4.08
CA MET A 44 3.78 -3.33 -5.44
C MET A 44 4.14 -4.43 -6.44
N GLY A 45 3.14 -4.93 -7.17
CA GLY A 45 3.34 -5.93 -8.21
C GLY A 45 3.89 -5.36 -9.51
N THR A 46 4.08 -6.22 -10.51
CA THR A 46 4.70 -5.86 -11.81
C THR A 46 3.72 -5.21 -12.78
N LYS A 47 2.41 -5.47 -12.63
CA LYS A 47 1.35 -4.92 -13.49
C LYS A 47 0.90 -3.55 -12.97
N VAL A 48 1.15 -2.52 -13.77
CA VAL A 48 0.77 -1.13 -13.47
C VAL A 48 -0.68 -0.90 -13.88
N LEU A 49 -1.45 -0.21 -13.05
CA LEU A 49 -2.82 0.16 -13.33
C LEU A 49 -2.91 1.65 -13.69
N SER A 50 -3.83 2.00 -14.57
CA SER A 50 -4.19 3.41 -14.78
C SER A 50 -4.82 3.95 -13.50
N THR A 51 -4.35 5.11 -13.04
CA THR A 51 -4.81 5.75 -11.81
C THR A 51 -5.02 7.23 -12.09
N SER A 52 -6.20 7.73 -11.75
CA SER A 52 -6.50 9.16 -11.72
C SER A 52 -6.75 9.58 -10.27
N PHE A 53 -6.50 10.86 -9.98
CA PHE A 53 -6.81 11.45 -8.68
C PHE A 53 -7.61 12.72 -8.92
N SER A 54 -8.81 12.77 -8.37
CA SER A 54 -9.66 13.96 -8.38
C SER A 54 -9.48 14.71 -7.06
N GLY A 55 -8.84 15.88 -7.12
CA GLY A 55 -8.58 16.71 -5.94
C GLY A 55 -7.39 17.64 -6.16
N THR A 56 -6.66 17.93 -5.09
CA THR A 56 -5.45 18.76 -5.14
C THR A 56 -4.33 18.13 -5.97
N LYS A 57 -3.56 18.96 -6.67
CA LYS A 57 -2.36 18.53 -7.41
C LYS A 57 -1.18 18.13 -6.50
N LYS A 58 -1.31 18.36 -5.18
CA LYS A 58 -0.30 17.98 -4.18
C LYS A 58 -0.40 16.52 -3.73
N ILE A 59 -1.46 15.80 -4.10
CA ILE A 59 -1.51 14.35 -3.94
C ILE A 59 -1.08 13.68 -5.24
N ARG A 60 -0.16 12.72 -5.14
CA ARG A 60 0.19 11.81 -6.24
C ARG A 60 -0.30 10.42 -5.89
N ALA A 61 -1.02 9.79 -6.81
CA ALA A 61 -1.55 8.45 -6.65
C ALA A 61 -0.99 7.52 -7.75
N TYR A 62 -0.61 6.31 -7.36
CA TYR A 62 -0.17 5.25 -8.26
C TYR A 62 -0.78 3.92 -7.80
N ALA A 63 -1.24 3.08 -8.72
CA ALA A 63 -1.76 1.76 -8.39
C ALA A 63 -1.12 0.66 -9.23
N HIS A 64 -0.85 -0.46 -8.60
CA HIS A 64 -0.36 -1.68 -9.22
C HIS A 64 -1.25 -2.85 -8.77
N CYS A 65 -1.27 -3.94 -9.53
CA CYS A 65 -1.72 -5.21 -8.98
C CYS A 65 -0.85 -5.56 -7.76
N SER A 66 -1.44 -6.17 -6.74
CA SER A 66 -0.71 -6.52 -5.51
C SER A 66 0.31 -7.62 -5.77
N LYS A 67 1.48 -7.54 -5.13
CA LYS A 67 2.46 -8.62 -5.09
C LYS A 67 2.11 -9.68 -4.02
N LYS A 68 1.41 -9.28 -2.96
CA LYS A 68 1.09 -10.15 -1.80
C LYS A 68 -0.12 -11.04 -2.05
N SER A 69 -1.07 -10.59 -2.87
CA SER A 69 -2.35 -11.27 -3.03
C SER A 69 -3.01 -10.95 -4.37
N GLN A 70 -4.11 -11.64 -4.68
CA GLN A 70 -5.02 -11.17 -5.72
C GLN A 70 -5.69 -9.89 -5.24
N GLY A 71 -5.46 -8.78 -5.93
CA GLY A 71 -5.96 -7.47 -5.56
C GLY A 71 -5.06 -6.36 -6.07
N ILE A 72 -5.10 -5.21 -5.39
CA ILE A 72 -4.33 -4.03 -5.78
C ILE A 72 -3.54 -3.47 -4.59
N THR A 73 -2.45 -2.78 -4.91
CA THR A 73 -1.75 -1.90 -3.96
C THR A 73 -1.70 -0.50 -4.54
N ILE A 74 -2.04 0.48 -3.70
CA ILE A 74 -2.07 1.89 -4.03
C ILE A 74 -0.96 2.57 -3.24
N LEU A 75 -0.19 3.43 -3.90
CA LEU A 75 0.77 4.35 -3.31
C LEU A 75 0.20 5.77 -3.41
N LEU A 76 0.06 6.43 -2.27
CA LEU A 76 -0.36 7.83 -2.16
C LEU A 76 0.79 8.64 -1.55
N ILE A 77 1.09 9.78 -2.13
CA ILE A 77 2.12 10.70 -1.65
C ILE A 77 1.49 12.07 -1.46
N ASN A 78 1.51 12.59 -0.24
CA ASN A 78 1.08 13.93 0.07
C ASN A 78 2.27 14.90 0.08
N LEU A 79 2.24 15.88 -0.80
CA LEU A 79 3.25 16.94 -0.90
C LEU A 79 2.79 18.24 -0.26
N ASP A 80 1.62 18.25 0.38
CA ASP A 80 1.18 19.38 1.20
C ASP A 80 1.71 19.23 2.62
N GLY A 81 2.28 20.30 3.16
CA GLY A 81 2.79 20.36 4.53
C GLY A 81 1.75 20.77 5.57
N ASN A 82 0.60 21.25 5.13
CA ASN A 82 -0.38 21.86 6.03
C ASN A 82 -1.73 21.13 6.02
N THR A 83 -1.95 20.17 5.12
CA THR A 83 -3.26 19.56 4.94
C THR A 83 -3.20 18.05 5.07
N ILE A 84 -4.09 17.53 5.91
CA ILE A 84 -4.44 16.11 5.95
C ILE A 84 -5.41 15.86 4.78
N ALA A 85 -5.12 14.87 3.95
CA ALA A 85 -5.98 14.48 2.84
C ALA A 85 -6.79 13.23 3.20
N ASN A 86 -8.10 13.24 2.98
CA ASN A 86 -8.96 12.06 3.10
C ASN A 86 -9.30 11.57 1.69
N VAL A 87 -8.83 10.39 1.33
CA VAL A 87 -8.93 9.84 -0.03
C VAL A 87 -9.85 8.63 -0.04
N HIS A 88 -10.92 8.70 -0.82
CA HIS A 88 -11.75 7.54 -1.13
C HIS A 88 -11.21 6.82 -2.37
N VAL A 89 -11.21 5.50 -2.32
CA VAL A 89 -10.78 4.65 -3.43
C VAL A 89 -11.99 4.14 -4.18
N SER A 90 -12.02 4.38 -5.48
CA SER A 90 -13.02 3.83 -6.40
C SER A 90 -12.32 3.15 -7.57
N THR A 91 -12.96 2.11 -8.10
CA THR A 91 -12.44 1.31 -9.21
C THR A 91 -13.52 1.24 -10.28
N GLU A 92 -13.24 1.78 -11.47
CA GLU A 92 -14.22 1.88 -12.57
C GLU A 92 -14.73 0.50 -13.06
N ASN A 93 -13.92 -0.56 -12.89
CA ASN A 93 -14.20 -1.91 -13.39
C ASN A 93 -14.04 -3.00 -12.33
N ALA A 94 -14.08 -2.68 -11.02
CA ALA A 94 -14.07 -3.75 -10.03
C ALA A 94 -15.47 -4.28 -9.82
N ILE A 95 -15.61 -5.59 -9.92
CA ILE A 95 -16.73 -6.29 -9.31
C ILE A 95 -16.43 -6.29 -7.81
N THR A 96 -16.88 -5.25 -7.11
CA THR A 96 -17.08 -5.40 -5.67
C THR A 96 -18.11 -6.51 -5.54
N ILE A 97 -17.82 -7.57 -4.78
CA ILE A 97 -18.86 -8.49 -4.34
C ILE A 97 -19.73 -7.68 -3.37
N GLN A 98 -20.57 -6.80 -3.92
CA GLN A 98 -21.80 -6.40 -3.28
C GLN A 98 -22.60 -7.70 -3.31
N THR A 99 -22.69 -8.37 -2.16
CA THR A 99 -23.78 -9.30 -1.95
C THR A 99 -25.04 -8.48 -2.15
N ALA A 100 -25.62 -8.59 -3.34
CA ALA A 100 -26.91 -8.02 -3.61
C ALA A 100 -27.83 -8.55 -2.52
N GLN A 101 -28.32 -7.67 -1.65
CA GLN A 101 -29.52 -7.95 -0.88
C GLN A 101 -30.68 -8.01 -1.89
N GLN A 102 -30.70 -9.08 -2.69
CA GLN A 102 -31.90 -9.49 -3.40
C GLN A 102 -32.83 -10.07 -2.34
N HIS A 103 -33.71 -9.21 -1.86
CA HIS A 103 -34.99 -9.61 -1.29
C HIS A 103 -35.80 -10.34 -2.38
N HIS A 104 -35.43 -11.57 -2.71
CA HIS A 104 -36.29 -12.50 -3.43
C HIS A 104 -36.86 -13.48 -2.43
N GLN A 105 -38.14 -13.28 -2.12
CA GLN A 105 -38.90 -14.18 -1.27
C GLN A 105 -38.92 -15.60 -1.85
N ASN A 106 -38.44 -16.54 -1.02
CA ASN A 106 -38.91 -17.90 -0.82
C ASN A 106 -39.38 -18.72 -2.04
N ARG A 107 -38.52 -19.66 -2.48
CA ARG A 107 -38.96 -21.03 -2.76
C ARG A 107 -37.96 -22.04 -2.18
N ARG A 108 -38.48 -22.96 -1.35
CA ARG A 108 -37.78 -24.06 -0.67
C ARG A 108 -37.23 -25.08 -1.66
N SER A 109 -36.01 -25.58 -1.42
CA SER A 109 -35.67 -27.00 -1.62
C SER A 109 -34.55 -27.43 -0.67
N GLU A 110 -34.72 -28.61 -0.08
CA GLU A 110 -33.83 -29.26 0.88
C GLU A 110 -32.56 -29.84 0.24
N PHE A 111 -31.59 -30.15 1.11
CA PHE A 111 -30.36 -30.95 0.93
C PHE A 111 -29.14 -30.31 0.26
N ALA A 112 -28.25 -29.74 1.08
CA ALA A 112 -26.80 -29.91 0.94
C ALA A 112 -26.07 -29.63 2.27
N ARG A 113 -25.10 -30.48 2.57
CA ARG A 113 -24.31 -30.53 3.81
C ARG A 113 -23.61 -29.20 4.14
N MET A 114 -23.71 -28.78 5.40
CA MET A 114 -23.00 -27.61 5.95
C MET A 114 -21.48 -27.82 5.91
N ALA A 115 -20.80 -27.20 4.95
CA ALA A 115 -19.39 -26.90 5.06
C ALA A 115 -19.23 -25.64 5.92
N LYS A 116 -18.58 -25.82 7.06
CA LYS A 116 -18.26 -24.85 8.10
C LYS A 116 -17.69 -23.56 7.50
N GLY A 117 -18.34 -22.43 7.81
CA GLY A 117 -18.12 -21.14 7.16
C GLY A 117 -16.67 -20.64 7.20
N SER A 118 -16.16 -20.30 6.02
CA SER A 118 -15.00 -19.45 5.87
C SER A 118 -15.50 -18.01 5.82
N LYS A 119 -15.40 -17.27 6.94
CA LYS A 119 -15.63 -15.82 6.98
C LYS A 119 -14.49 -15.16 6.20
N VAL A 120 -14.65 -15.01 4.89
CA VAL A 120 -13.75 -14.17 4.08
C VAL A 120 -14.04 -12.73 4.48
N ASN A 121 -13.12 -12.13 5.23
CA ASN A 121 -13.23 -10.76 5.72
C ASN A 121 -12.99 -9.78 4.55
N ALA A 122 -13.94 -9.71 3.62
CA ALA A 122 -13.81 -9.04 2.33
C ALA A 122 -13.83 -7.50 2.41
N HIS A 123 -13.71 -6.90 3.60
CA HIS A 123 -14.04 -5.49 3.85
C HIS A 123 -12.93 -4.70 4.56
N VAL A 124 -11.73 -5.26 4.70
CA VAL A 124 -10.56 -4.57 5.28
C VAL A 124 -9.47 -4.37 4.25
N ARG A 125 -8.68 -3.32 4.44
CA ARG A 125 -7.42 -3.05 3.76
C ARG A 125 -6.31 -2.88 4.78
N GLU A 126 -5.10 -3.20 4.36
CA GLU A 126 -3.88 -2.98 5.11
C GLU A 126 -3.28 -1.63 4.70
N GLU A 127 -2.93 -0.77 5.65
CA GLU A 127 -2.29 0.52 5.40
C GLU A 127 -0.91 0.62 6.06
N TYR A 128 0.02 1.25 5.35
CA TYR A 128 1.40 1.46 5.75
C TYR A 128 1.74 2.94 5.58
N HIS A 129 1.65 3.70 6.66
CA HIS A 129 1.90 5.13 6.72
C HIS A 129 3.35 5.40 7.08
N LEU A 130 4.11 5.96 6.15
CA LEU A 130 5.48 6.42 6.38
C LEU A 130 5.50 7.92 6.64
N THR A 131 6.08 8.29 7.77
CA THR A 131 6.26 9.69 8.23
C THR A 131 7.68 9.89 8.75
N ALA A 132 8.13 11.15 8.77
CA ALA A 132 9.44 11.50 9.27
C ALA A 132 9.45 11.64 10.80
N GLY A 133 10.57 11.25 11.43
CA GLY A 133 10.77 11.33 12.88
C GLY A 133 10.67 12.76 13.39
N GLY A 134 9.72 13.02 14.30
CA GLY A 134 9.56 14.33 14.93
C GLY A 134 9.05 15.41 13.97
N ASP A 135 8.32 15.02 12.92
CA ASP A 135 7.77 15.91 11.87
C ASP A 135 8.84 16.73 11.12
N ASP A 136 10.11 16.30 11.18
CA ASP A 136 11.23 16.90 10.46
C ASP A 136 11.56 16.10 9.21
N LEU A 137 11.37 16.69 8.03
CA LEU A 137 11.67 16.08 6.73
C LEU A 137 13.16 15.77 6.52
N HIS A 138 14.05 16.37 7.31
CA HIS A 138 15.48 16.07 7.29
C HIS A 138 15.88 14.93 8.23
N SER A 139 14.94 14.43 9.04
CA SER A 139 15.15 13.32 9.96
C SER A 139 15.56 12.05 9.23
N GLN A 140 16.56 11.36 9.80
CA GLN A 140 16.95 10.02 9.35
C GLN A 140 16.08 8.93 9.97
N THR A 141 15.17 9.30 10.87
CA THR A 141 14.23 8.38 11.49
C THR A 141 12.94 8.35 10.68
N VAL A 142 12.47 7.14 10.35
CA VAL A 142 11.17 6.94 9.70
C VAL A 142 10.25 6.22 10.67
N LEU A 143 8.99 6.65 10.75
CA LEU A 143 7.96 5.89 11.44
C LEU A 143 7.08 5.17 10.43
N LEU A 144 6.78 3.90 10.71
CA LEU A 144 5.70 3.15 10.09
C LEU A 144 4.52 3.13 11.07
N ASN A 145 3.38 3.69 10.65
CA ASN A 145 2.15 3.69 11.46
C ASN A 145 2.40 4.23 12.88
N GLY A 146 3.23 5.28 12.99
CA GLY A 146 3.62 5.92 14.25
C GLY A 146 4.70 5.17 15.06
N LYS A 147 5.24 4.05 14.57
CA LYS A 147 6.32 3.30 15.23
C LYS A 147 7.64 3.45 14.48
N VAL A 148 8.71 3.75 15.19
CA VAL A 148 10.05 3.88 14.61
C VAL A 148 10.48 2.60 13.90
N LEU A 149 10.92 2.73 12.65
CA LEU A 149 11.60 1.67 11.92
C LEU A 149 13.10 1.76 12.19
N ALA A 150 13.62 0.78 12.91
CA ALA A 150 15.04 0.62 13.15
C ALA A 150 15.44 -0.84 12.98
N VAL A 151 16.58 -1.06 12.34
CA VAL A 151 17.23 -2.37 12.33
C VAL A 151 17.74 -2.71 13.72
N ASN A 152 17.75 -4.00 14.06
CA ASN A 152 18.37 -4.44 15.30
C ASN A 152 19.90 -4.33 15.15
N ASN A 153 20.54 -3.52 16.01
CA ASN A 153 21.98 -3.24 15.92
C ASN A 153 22.88 -4.45 16.17
N THR A 154 22.35 -5.54 16.75
CA THR A 154 23.11 -6.76 17.06
C THR A 154 22.90 -7.84 16.01
N SER A 155 21.67 -8.05 15.54
CA SER A 155 21.36 -9.09 14.55
C SER A 155 21.35 -8.60 13.11
N GLY A 156 21.30 -7.28 12.88
CA GLY A 156 21.10 -6.69 11.56
C GLY A 156 19.72 -7.00 10.95
N SER A 157 18.79 -7.56 11.75
CA SER A 157 17.49 -7.98 11.23
C SER A 157 16.64 -6.77 10.83
N ILE A 158 16.08 -6.84 9.63
CA ILE A 158 15.09 -5.87 9.12
C ILE A 158 13.84 -5.94 10.00
N PRO A 159 13.31 -4.81 10.52
CA PRO A 159 12.11 -4.82 11.33
C PRO A 159 10.90 -5.35 10.55
N SER A 160 9.95 -5.95 11.27
CA SER A 160 8.67 -6.30 10.65
C SER A 160 7.95 -5.02 10.22
N MET A 161 7.36 -5.06 9.02
CA MET A 161 6.59 -3.93 8.48
C MET A 161 5.12 -4.27 8.69
N GLU A 162 4.61 -3.99 9.89
CA GLU A 162 3.24 -4.32 10.27
C GLU A 162 2.24 -3.26 9.78
N PRO A 163 1.17 -3.66 9.07
CA PRO A 163 0.13 -2.73 8.66
C PRO A 163 -0.76 -2.31 9.83
N VAL A 164 -1.53 -1.26 9.60
CA VAL A 164 -2.79 -1.03 10.32
C VAL A 164 -3.95 -1.44 9.43
N GLU A 165 -4.96 -2.10 9.99
CA GLU A 165 -6.16 -2.48 9.24
C GLU A 165 -7.20 -1.36 9.28
N ALA A 166 -7.78 -1.06 8.14
CA ALA A 166 -8.87 -0.10 8.00
C ALA A 166 -10.01 -0.70 7.17
N ARG A 167 -11.24 -0.23 7.37
CA ARG A 167 -12.39 -0.69 6.57
C ARG A 167 -12.32 -0.07 5.18
N LEU A 168 -12.66 -0.82 4.15
CA LEU A 168 -12.65 -0.34 2.75
C LEU A 168 -13.54 0.89 2.52
N SER A 169 -14.63 1.03 3.28
CA SER A 169 -15.56 2.16 3.20
C SER A 169 -14.99 3.46 3.75
N ASP A 170 -14.05 3.37 4.69
CA ASP A 170 -13.48 4.54 5.35
C ASP A 170 -12.48 5.21 4.42
N PRO A 171 -12.34 6.55 4.42
CA PRO A 171 -11.31 7.20 3.64
C PRO A 171 -9.91 6.78 4.12
N ILE A 172 -8.93 6.80 3.22
CA ILE A 172 -7.51 6.73 3.59
C ILE A 172 -7.09 8.13 4.01
N THR A 173 -6.74 8.29 5.29
CA THR A 173 -6.25 9.56 5.84
C THR A 173 -4.74 9.67 5.64
N ILE A 174 -4.30 10.67 4.89
CA ILE A 174 -2.88 10.88 4.54
C ILE A 174 -2.39 12.13 5.26
N ALA A 175 -1.42 11.96 6.16
CA ALA A 175 -0.80 13.07 6.88
C ALA A 175 -0.06 14.04 5.94
N PRO A 176 0.21 15.29 6.36
CA PRO A 176 1.06 16.20 5.61
C PRO A 176 2.46 15.59 5.37
N PHE A 177 3.07 15.91 4.22
CA PHE A 177 4.39 15.40 3.81
C PHE A 177 4.66 13.93 4.12
N SER A 178 3.70 13.06 3.76
CA SER A 178 3.76 11.64 4.07
C SER A 178 3.54 10.75 2.85
N ILE A 179 3.84 9.46 3.03
CA ILE A 179 3.66 8.42 2.03
C ILE A 179 2.79 7.32 2.63
N VAL A 180 1.80 6.82 1.88
CA VAL A 180 0.94 5.72 2.31
C VAL A 180 0.92 4.64 1.25
N PHE A 181 1.18 3.41 1.65
CA PHE A 181 0.83 2.23 0.85
C PHE A 181 -0.46 1.63 1.41
N ALA A 182 -1.44 1.39 0.55
CA ALA A 182 -2.69 0.75 0.90
C ALA A 182 -2.87 -0.52 0.06
N HIS A 183 -2.92 -1.67 0.72
CA HIS A 183 -3.12 -2.97 0.10
C HIS A 183 -4.58 -3.40 0.27
N ILE A 184 -5.26 -3.60 -0.86
CA ILE A 184 -6.65 -4.05 -0.91
C ILE A 184 -6.64 -5.47 -1.49
N ALA A 185 -6.80 -6.44 -0.62
CA ALA A 185 -6.86 -7.84 -1.00
C ALA A 185 -8.25 -8.21 -1.56
N ASN A 186 -8.27 -9.26 -2.36
CA ASN A 186 -9.47 -9.91 -2.90
C ASN A 186 -10.42 -9.00 -3.70
N VAL A 187 -9.92 -7.86 -4.21
CA VAL A 187 -10.67 -7.05 -5.17
C VAL A 187 -10.49 -7.59 -6.58
N THR A 188 -11.59 -7.83 -7.27
CA THR A 188 -11.58 -8.37 -8.63
C THR A 188 -11.33 -7.25 -9.63
N VAL A 189 -10.06 -7.04 -9.98
CA VAL A 189 -9.66 -6.16 -11.09
C VAL A 189 -9.22 -7.05 -12.25
N PRO A 190 -9.90 -7.04 -13.41
CA PRO A 190 -9.62 -7.97 -14.52
C PRO A 190 -8.14 -8.04 -14.93
N ALA A 191 -7.45 -6.89 -14.96
CA ALA A 191 -6.03 -6.81 -15.28
C ALA A 191 -5.12 -7.58 -14.29
N CYS A 192 -5.58 -7.78 -13.05
CA CYS A 192 -4.86 -8.47 -11.97
C CYS A 192 -5.22 -9.96 -11.84
N MET A 193 -6.15 -10.48 -12.63
CA MET A 193 -6.63 -11.88 -12.52
C MET A 193 -5.78 -12.90 -13.29
N SER A 194 -4.94 -12.47 -14.25
CA SER A 194 -4.08 -13.40 -14.97
C SER A 194 -2.84 -13.75 -14.15
N ASN A 195 -2.66 -15.03 -13.84
CA ASN A 195 -1.41 -15.58 -13.30
C ASN A 195 -0.28 -15.20 -14.25
N SER A 196 0.76 -14.57 -13.69
CA SER A 196 2.02 -14.29 -14.39
C SER A 196 3.02 -15.33 -13.96
#